data_AF-A0A2S9F9Q7-F1
#
_entry.id   AF-A0A2S9F9Q7-F1
#
_cell.length_a   1.000
_cell.length_b   1.000
_cell.length_c   1.000
_cell.angle_alpha   90.00
_cell.angle_beta   90.00
_cell.angle_gamma   90.00
#
_symmetry.space_group_name_H-M   'P 1'
#
loop_
_entity.id
_entity.type
_entity.pdbx_description
1 polymer ?
#
loop_
_entity_poly.entity_id
_entity_poly.type
_entity_poly.pdbx_seq_one_letter_code
_entity_poly.pdbx_strand_id
1 'polypeptide(L)'
;RVLNYALAPERAANVRIGVAGHNLFDIAYAWTLAGRRGVRDRVDFEMLLGMAEAQAEAVRRTVGGLLLYVPVVHPKDFDVAIAYLVRRLEEGASPDNFMSAVFELHSDHTLYRREKKRFLASLAAVDAASENADSKNHVVPLPNRRQDRRTDDPKGSVREIFSNVPDTDPSLPGNREWGAMITGRIAGSTAGMALVDEHTVSSADELESVIAAGVSAGASWAALSGAERAVILRRAAGTLEAARPALLEVMAAETGKTLDQGDPEVSEAIDFANYYAALAEELDDVDGGTAVAVGLTVVTPPWNFPVAIPAGSTLAALAAGSAVVIKPATQARRSGSVMVQALWDAGVPREALHLVHVDESDLGTQLVSDQRVGRLILTGAFDTAALFRSFRPDLPLLAETSGKNAILITPHADIDLAVKDLVYSAFGHAGQKCSAASLGILVGSVARSKRFHDQ
;
A
#
# COMPACT_ATOMS: atom_id res chain seq x y z
N ARG A 1 24.78 10.84 15.82
CA ARG A 1 25.35 9.79 14.93
C ARG A 1 26.10 10.38 13.74
N VAL A 2 25.41 11.02 12.79
CA VAL A 2 26.01 11.62 11.58
C VAL A 2 27.09 12.65 11.93
N LEU A 3 26.84 13.56 12.88
CA LEU A 3 27.84 14.52 13.37
C LEU A 3 29.12 13.83 13.88
N ASN A 4 28.96 12.72 14.61
CA ASN A 4 30.11 11.95 15.12
C ASN A 4 30.93 11.31 14.00
N TYR A 5 30.26 10.79 12.97
CA TYR A 5 30.93 10.23 11.80
C TYR A 5 31.61 11.31 10.95
N ALA A 6 30.88 12.36 10.58
CA ALA A 6 31.30 13.36 9.61
C ALA A 6 32.42 14.27 10.13
N LEU A 7 32.44 14.56 11.43
CA LEU A 7 33.45 15.43 12.06
C LEU A 7 34.76 14.69 12.42
N ALA A 8 34.99 13.48 11.92
CA ALA A 8 36.29 12.82 12.06
C ALA A 8 37.34 13.57 11.18
N PRO A 9 38.56 13.85 11.67
CA PRO A 9 39.53 14.68 10.96
C PRO A 9 39.78 14.27 9.50
N GLU A 10 39.96 12.98 9.27
CA GLU A 10 40.20 12.40 7.95
C GLU A 10 39.03 12.59 6.98
N ARG A 11 37.79 12.72 7.47
CA ARG A 11 36.59 12.95 6.65
C ARG A 11 36.34 14.44 6.47
N ALA A 12 36.41 15.22 7.54
CA ALA A 12 36.25 16.66 7.52
C ALA A 12 37.32 17.35 6.64
N ALA A 13 38.49 16.74 6.45
CA ALA A 13 39.48 17.22 5.48
C ALA A 13 38.93 17.29 4.04
N ASN A 14 37.99 16.42 3.68
CA ASN A 14 37.48 16.28 2.31
C ASN A 14 36.17 17.04 2.05
N VAL A 15 35.44 17.39 3.11
CA VAL A 15 34.12 18.07 3.01
C VAL A 15 33.98 19.17 4.04
N ARG A 16 33.17 20.19 3.74
CA ARG A 16 32.73 21.19 4.73
C ARG A 16 31.33 20.80 5.22
N ILE A 17 31.13 20.76 6.53
CA ILE A 17 29.90 20.27 7.14
C ILE A 17 29.03 21.45 7.59
N GLY A 18 27.84 21.58 7.01
CA GLY A 18 26.79 22.46 7.51
C GLY A 18 25.99 21.77 8.61
N VAL A 19 25.93 22.38 9.80
CA VAL A 19 25.08 21.95 10.92
C VAL A 19 23.87 22.88 10.97
N ALA A 20 22.81 22.47 10.28
CA ALA A 20 21.57 23.22 10.16
C ALA A 20 20.55 22.79 11.22
N GLY A 21 20.06 23.73 12.03
CA GLY A 21 19.00 23.46 13.00
C GLY A 21 18.97 24.43 14.18
N HIS A 22 17.90 24.36 14.98
CA HIS A 22 17.71 25.22 16.15
C HIS A 22 17.88 24.48 17.48
N ASN A 23 18.09 23.16 17.44
CA ASN A 23 18.32 22.37 18.64
C ASN A 23 19.66 22.72 19.27
N LEU A 24 19.63 23.46 20.38
CA LEU A 24 20.82 23.96 21.06
C LEU A 24 21.72 22.84 21.58
N PHE A 25 21.15 21.67 21.93
CA PHE A 25 21.94 20.51 22.35
C PHE A 25 22.77 19.95 21.19
N ASP A 26 22.17 19.84 19.99
CA ASP A 26 22.86 19.34 18.79
C ASP A 26 23.94 20.31 18.31
N ILE A 27 23.66 21.62 18.33
CA ILE A 27 24.64 22.67 18.01
C ILE A 27 25.82 22.63 18.98
N ALA A 28 25.54 22.62 20.29
CA ALA A 28 26.59 22.59 21.32
C ALA A 28 27.43 21.32 21.23
N TYR A 29 26.80 20.17 20.95
CA TYR A 29 27.48 18.91 20.72
C TYR A 29 28.40 18.98 19.50
N ALA A 30 27.92 19.45 18.35
CA ALA A 30 28.72 19.60 17.15
C ALA A 30 29.92 20.54 17.36
N TRP A 31 29.71 21.70 17.97
CA TRP A 31 30.76 22.69 18.24
C TRP A 31 31.86 22.17 19.19
N THR A 32 31.43 21.47 20.24
CA THR A 32 32.34 20.87 21.22
C THR A 32 33.11 19.71 20.59
N LEU A 33 32.44 18.86 19.82
CA LEU A 33 33.06 17.72 19.14
C LEU A 33 34.07 18.17 18.09
N ALA A 34 33.70 19.13 17.24
CA ALA A 34 34.61 19.72 16.25
C ALA A 34 35.83 20.37 16.91
N GLY A 35 35.64 21.04 18.06
CA GLY A 35 36.72 21.60 18.86
C GLY A 35 37.69 20.56 19.37
N ARG A 36 37.18 19.48 19.98
CA ARG A 36 37.99 18.36 20.48
C ARG A 36 38.79 17.66 19.37
N ARG A 37 38.27 17.68 18.14
CA ARG A 37 38.89 17.04 16.98
C ARG A 37 39.73 17.98 16.13
N GLY A 38 39.80 19.26 16.47
CA GLY A 38 40.59 20.24 15.72
C GLY A 38 40.07 20.54 14.32
N VAL A 39 38.75 20.41 14.09
CA VAL A 39 38.11 20.56 12.75
C VAL A 39 37.07 21.68 12.70
N ARG A 40 37.15 22.67 13.60
CA ARG A 40 36.15 23.77 13.65
C ARG A 40 36.11 24.62 12.39
N ASP A 41 37.24 24.77 11.71
CA ASP A 41 37.37 25.45 10.42
C ASP A 41 36.62 24.75 9.27
N ARG A 42 36.19 23.49 9.49
CA ARG A 42 35.46 22.66 8.54
C ARG A 42 33.95 22.60 8.80
N VAL A 43 33.44 23.40 9.74
CA VAL A 43 32.03 23.38 10.15
C VAL A 43 31.41 24.77 10.02
N ASP A 44 30.27 24.84 9.36
CA ASP A 44 29.38 26.01 9.38
C ASP A 44 28.11 25.68 10.14
N PHE A 45 27.52 26.68 10.80
CA PHE A 45 26.24 26.55 11.48
C PHE A 45 25.19 27.34 10.73
N GLU A 46 24.00 26.75 10.58
CA GLU A 46 22.91 27.32 9.79
C GLU A 46 21.60 27.35 10.60
N MET A 47 20.88 28.46 10.53
CA MET A 47 19.58 28.64 11.18
C MET A 47 18.59 29.35 10.25
N LEU A 48 17.29 29.23 10.53
CA LEU A 48 16.26 29.91 9.74
C LEU A 48 16.17 31.37 10.18
N LEU A 49 16.09 32.29 9.21
CA LEU A 49 15.79 33.69 9.51
C LEU A 49 14.37 33.83 10.08
N GLY A 50 14.18 34.72 11.06
CA GLY A 50 12.87 35.07 11.62
C GLY A 50 12.30 34.07 12.63
N MET A 51 13.07 33.04 13.00
CA MET A 51 12.80 32.14 14.12
C MET A 51 13.78 32.46 15.26
N ALA A 52 13.51 32.00 16.50
CA ALA A 52 14.44 31.94 17.65
C ALA A 52 15.64 32.93 17.62
N GLU A 53 15.38 34.23 17.41
CA GLU A 53 16.41 35.19 17.00
C GLU A 53 17.43 35.45 18.10
N ALA A 54 16.96 35.49 19.36
CA ALA A 54 17.82 35.63 20.53
C ALA A 54 18.78 34.44 20.66
N GLN A 55 18.31 33.23 20.37
CA GLN A 55 19.11 32.01 20.37
C GLN A 55 20.09 32.00 19.20
N ALA A 56 19.65 32.40 18.01
CA ALA A 56 20.53 32.53 16.83
C ALA A 56 21.69 33.51 17.10
N GLU A 57 21.41 34.65 17.72
CA GLU A 57 22.43 35.62 18.12
C GLU A 57 23.40 35.07 19.18
N ALA A 58 22.89 34.30 20.15
CA ALA A 58 23.73 33.63 21.14
C ALA A 58 24.65 32.57 20.51
N VAL A 59 24.13 31.79 19.57
CA VAL A 59 24.91 30.82 18.79
C VAL A 59 25.97 31.54 17.98
N ARG A 60 25.60 32.58 17.19
CA ARG A 60 26.53 33.37 16.37
C ARG A 60 27.72 33.89 17.18
N ARG A 61 27.48 34.46 18.36
CA ARG A 61 28.54 34.95 19.26
C ARG A 61 29.47 33.84 19.73
N THR A 62 28.96 32.62 19.87
CA THR A 62 29.72 31.46 20.35
C THR A 62 30.53 30.79 19.24
N VAL A 63 29.94 30.59 18.06
CA VAL A 63 30.57 29.87 16.94
C VAL A 63 31.34 30.77 15.98
N GLY A 64 31.18 32.09 16.08
CA GLY A 64 31.90 33.11 15.30
C GLY A 64 31.21 33.53 14.01
N GLY A 65 30.35 32.68 13.43
CA GLY A 65 29.57 32.99 12.23
C GLY A 65 28.34 32.10 12.12
N LEU A 66 27.27 32.63 11.52
CA LEU A 66 26.01 31.91 11.34
C LEU A 66 25.48 32.19 9.93
N LEU A 67 25.19 31.13 9.18
CA LEU A 67 24.50 31.23 7.90
C LEU A 67 22.99 31.24 8.14
N LEU A 68 22.29 32.19 7.54
CA LEU A 68 20.85 32.30 7.65
C LEU A 68 20.19 31.79 6.38
N TYR A 69 19.31 30.81 6.53
CA TYR A 69 18.43 30.40 5.46
C TYR A 69 17.30 31.43 5.34
N VAL A 70 17.27 32.13 4.20
CA VAL A 70 16.34 33.23 3.92
C VAL A 70 15.41 32.83 2.77
N PRO A 71 14.18 32.39 3.06
CA PRO A 71 13.16 32.19 2.02
C PRO A 71 12.82 33.54 1.39
N VAL A 72 12.87 33.62 0.06
CA VAL A 72 12.47 34.80 -0.70
C VAL A 72 11.47 34.36 -1.75
N VAL A 73 10.37 35.09 -1.87
CA VAL A 73 9.33 34.85 -2.88
C VAL A 73 9.01 36.16 -3.59
N HIS A 74 8.67 36.07 -4.87
CA HIS A 74 8.17 37.23 -5.59
C HIS A 74 6.76 37.60 -5.08
N PRO A 75 6.39 38.89 -4.94
CA PRO A 75 5.09 39.28 -4.36
C PRO A 75 3.86 38.70 -5.06
N LYS A 76 3.99 38.31 -6.34
CA LYS A 76 2.91 37.67 -7.11
C LYS A 76 2.67 36.21 -6.73
N ASP A 77 3.63 35.55 -6.09
CA ASP A 77 3.60 34.14 -5.70
C ASP A 77 3.49 34.00 -4.16
N PHE A 78 2.89 35.00 -3.50
CA PHE A 78 2.83 35.10 -2.04
C PHE A 78 2.12 33.90 -1.39
N ASP A 79 1.20 33.27 -2.10
CA ASP A 79 0.49 32.07 -1.66
C ASP A 79 1.44 30.89 -1.36
N VAL A 80 2.55 30.76 -2.10
CA VAL A 80 3.58 29.74 -1.82
C VAL A 80 4.27 29.99 -0.47
N ALA A 81 4.40 31.26 -0.06
CA ALA A 81 4.94 31.61 1.25
C ALA A 81 3.98 31.26 2.39
N ILE A 82 2.67 31.18 2.15
CA ILE A 82 1.70 30.75 3.17
C ILE A 82 1.92 29.28 3.51
N ALA A 83 2.08 28.40 2.51
CA ALA A 83 2.39 26.99 2.75
C ALA A 83 3.71 26.82 3.53
N TYR A 84 4.73 27.61 3.18
CA TYR A 84 5.99 27.65 3.93
C TYR A 84 5.76 28.07 5.40
N LEU A 85 4.99 29.15 5.63
CA LEU A 85 4.67 29.67 6.95
C LEU A 85 3.92 28.64 7.82
N VAL A 86 2.90 27.97 7.29
CA VAL A 86 2.15 26.92 8.00
C VAL A 86 3.11 25.85 8.51
N ARG A 87 4.01 25.36 7.65
CA ARG A 87 5.03 24.37 8.03
C ARG A 87 5.97 24.88 9.13
N ARG A 88 6.30 26.18 9.16
CA ARG A 88 7.10 26.77 10.26
C ARG A 88 6.32 26.88 11.57
N LEU A 89 5.02 27.19 11.50
CA LEU A 89 4.16 27.23 12.68
C LEU A 89 3.97 25.84 13.28
N GLU A 90 3.78 24.81 12.46
CA GLU A 90 3.70 23.42 12.90
C GLU A 90 4.97 22.95 13.62
N GLU A 91 6.15 23.35 13.12
CA GLU A 91 7.42 23.07 13.79
C GLU A 91 7.47 23.67 15.21
N GLY A 92 6.91 24.85 15.43
CA GLY A 92 6.83 25.48 16.75
C GLY A 92 5.73 24.91 17.66
N ALA A 93 4.63 24.41 17.08
CA ALA A 93 3.46 23.93 17.81
C ALA A 93 3.56 22.48 18.27
N SER A 94 4.36 21.64 17.60
CA SER A 94 4.49 20.23 17.96
C SER A 94 5.32 20.02 19.23
N PRO A 95 4.79 19.36 20.28
CA PRO A 95 5.55 19.07 21.51
C PRO A 95 6.71 18.08 21.28
N ASP A 96 6.71 17.38 20.15
CA ASP A 96 7.80 16.50 19.73
C ASP A 96 8.96 17.26 19.07
N ASN A 97 8.72 18.48 18.61
CA ASN A 97 9.76 19.34 18.06
C ASN A 97 10.43 20.15 19.17
N PHE A 98 11.77 20.24 19.13
CA PHE A 98 12.56 21.08 20.04
C PHE A 98 12.11 22.55 20.03
N MET A 99 11.66 23.05 18.87
CA MET A 99 11.19 24.42 18.71
C MET A 99 10.03 24.78 19.65
N SER A 100 9.21 23.82 20.08
CA SER A 100 8.15 24.07 21.06
C SER A 100 8.65 24.53 22.43
N ALA A 101 9.89 24.20 22.79
CA ALA A 101 10.49 24.58 24.07
C ALA A 101 11.50 25.73 23.96
N VAL A 102 11.92 26.10 22.75
CA VAL A 102 13.15 26.88 22.53
C VAL A 102 13.14 28.24 23.22
N PHE A 103 11.98 28.88 23.30
CA PHE A 103 11.81 30.21 23.89
C PHE A 103 11.84 30.20 25.42
N GLU A 104 11.44 29.08 26.04
CA GLU A 104 11.24 28.97 27.49
C GLU A 104 12.33 28.13 28.17
N LEU A 105 13.24 27.50 27.42
CA LEU A 105 14.33 26.66 27.93
C LEU A 105 15.20 27.32 29.02
N HIS A 106 15.33 28.65 28.99
CA HIS A 106 16.14 29.40 29.95
C HIS A 106 15.46 29.59 31.31
N SER A 107 14.13 29.55 31.35
CA SER A 107 13.31 29.84 32.54
C SER A 107 12.53 28.63 33.05
N ASP A 108 12.16 27.69 32.17
CA ASP A 108 11.43 26.47 32.52
C ASP A 108 12.38 25.27 32.65
N HIS A 109 12.68 24.90 33.90
CA HIS A 109 13.53 23.75 34.21
C HIS A 109 12.92 22.40 33.81
N THR A 110 11.60 22.29 33.70
CA THR A 110 10.91 21.07 33.27
C THR A 110 11.14 20.85 31.79
N LEU A 111 10.94 21.88 30.96
CA LEU A 111 11.24 21.83 29.52
C LEU A 111 12.72 21.57 29.27
N TYR A 112 13.63 22.23 30.00
CA TYR A 112 15.06 21.94 29.91
C TYR A 112 15.40 20.49 30.22
N ARG A 113 14.86 19.92 31.32
CA ARG A 113 15.09 18.51 31.68
C ARG A 113 14.53 17.57 30.62
N ARG A 114 13.36 17.87 30.03
CA ARG A 114 12.76 17.10 28.95
C ARG A 114 13.68 17.02 27.73
N GLU A 115 14.10 18.17 27.21
CA GLU A 115 14.97 18.23 26.02
C GLU A 115 16.36 17.64 26.30
N LYS A 116 16.93 17.88 27.49
CA LYS A 116 18.16 17.22 27.92
C LYS A 116 18.01 15.69 27.92
N LYS A 117 16.90 15.17 28.44
CA LYS A 117 16.63 13.73 28.47
C LYS A 117 16.50 13.16 27.06
N ARG A 118 15.79 13.84 26.15
CA ARG A 118 15.68 13.47 24.72
C ARG A 118 17.06 13.40 24.05
N PHE A 119 17.88 14.43 24.23
CA PHE A 119 19.24 14.47 23.69
C PHE A 119 20.11 13.33 24.24
N LEU A 120 20.14 13.12 25.56
CA LEU A 120 20.93 12.04 26.17
C LEU A 120 20.46 10.66 25.73
N ALA A 121 19.15 10.43 25.60
CA ALA A 121 18.61 9.19 25.06
C ALA A 121 19.08 8.95 23.62
N SER A 122 19.14 10.01 22.80
CA SER A 122 19.66 9.93 21.43
C SER A 122 21.15 9.53 21.40
N LEU A 123 21.97 10.06 22.33
CA LEU A 123 23.39 9.73 22.46
C LEU A 123 23.58 8.29 22.94
N ALA A 124 22.86 7.86 23.98
CA ALA A 124 22.93 6.48 24.48
C ALA A 124 22.59 5.47 23.37
N ALA A 125 21.61 5.78 22.52
CA ALA A 125 21.29 4.96 21.37
C ALA A 125 22.41 4.93 20.31
N VAL A 126 23.24 5.98 20.20
CA VAL A 126 24.45 5.98 19.34
C VAL A 126 25.52 5.06 19.91
N ASP A 127 25.76 5.17 21.22
CA ASP A 127 26.83 4.46 21.91
C ASP A 127 26.56 2.96 21.94
N ALA A 128 25.31 2.56 22.27
CA ALA A 128 24.89 1.15 22.23
C ALA A 128 25.00 0.51 20.83
N ALA A 129 24.84 1.31 19.76
CA ALA A 129 25.06 0.83 18.39
C ALA A 129 26.55 0.70 18.03
N SER A 130 27.44 1.33 18.80
CA SER A 130 28.89 1.35 18.59
C SER A 130 29.63 0.31 19.44
N GLU A 131 29.10 -0.09 20.59
CA GLU A 131 29.68 -1.14 21.46
C GLU A 131 29.68 -2.54 20.82
N ASN A 132 28.83 -2.78 19.83
CA ASN A 132 28.75 -4.05 19.09
C ASN A 132 29.71 -4.14 17.89
N ALA A 133 30.65 -3.20 17.73
CA ALA A 133 31.61 -3.21 16.64
C ALA A 133 33.02 -2.90 17.15
N ASP A 134 34.03 -3.59 16.61
CA ASP A 134 35.43 -3.34 16.91
C ASP A 134 35.75 -1.83 16.82
N SER A 135 36.24 -1.31 17.94
CA SER A 135 36.39 0.09 18.37
C SER A 135 37.13 1.08 17.44
N LYS A 136 37.33 0.76 16.16
CA LYS A 136 37.97 1.62 15.16
C LYS A 136 37.04 2.08 14.04
N ASN A 137 35.91 1.39 13.79
CA ASN A 137 34.98 1.76 12.73
C ASN A 137 33.60 2.10 13.31
N HIS A 138 33.31 3.40 13.36
CA HIS A 138 31.96 3.90 13.65
C HIS A 138 30.96 3.28 12.66
N VAL A 139 30.03 2.45 13.14
CA VAL A 139 29.04 1.78 12.30
C VAL A 139 28.05 2.81 11.74
N VAL A 140 27.91 2.84 10.43
CA VAL A 140 26.84 3.59 9.75
C VAL A 140 25.53 2.89 10.07
N PRO A 141 24.54 3.55 10.70
CA PRO A 141 23.26 2.91 10.99
C PRO A 141 22.59 2.46 9.70
N LEU A 142 22.02 1.26 9.70
CA LEU A 142 21.20 0.80 8.60
C LEU A 142 19.91 1.64 8.53
N PRO A 143 19.39 1.94 7.32
CA PRO A 143 18.10 2.59 7.15
C PRO A 143 16.96 1.84 7.87
N ASN A 144 15.91 2.58 8.25
CA ASN A 144 14.67 1.99 8.77
C ASN A 144 13.85 1.32 7.66
N ARG A 145 13.96 1.82 6.42
CA ARG A 145 13.34 1.21 5.24
C ARG A 145 14.23 0.06 4.76
N ARG A 146 13.78 -1.17 4.98
CA ARG A 146 14.56 -2.39 4.77
C ARG A 146 13.91 -3.40 3.83
N GLN A 147 12.74 -3.08 3.28
CA GLN A 147 12.01 -3.98 2.39
C GLN A 147 12.89 -4.35 1.20
N ASP A 148 12.93 -5.64 0.88
CA ASP A 148 13.61 -6.16 -0.29
C ASP A 148 12.84 -7.36 -0.81
N ARG A 149 11.96 -7.12 -1.78
CA ARG A 149 11.07 -8.15 -2.36
C ARG A 149 11.80 -9.33 -3.01
N ARG A 150 13.13 -9.26 -3.18
CA ARG A 150 13.96 -10.39 -3.63
C ARG A 150 14.19 -11.41 -2.52
N THR A 151 14.11 -10.99 -1.26
CA THR A 151 14.53 -11.79 -0.09
C THR A 151 13.51 -11.78 1.06
N ASP A 152 12.47 -10.94 1.01
CA ASP A 152 11.42 -10.90 2.02
C ASP A 152 10.76 -12.29 2.18
N ASP A 153 10.56 -12.72 3.42
CA ASP A 153 9.83 -13.96 3.72
C ASP A 153 8.34 -13.75 3.48
N PRO A 154 7.70 -14.50 2.56
CA PRO A 154 6.27 -14.37 2.30
C PRO A 154 5.39 -14.58 3.54
N LYS A 155 5.86 -15.33 4.55
CA LYS A 155 5.14 -15.51 5.82
C LYS A 155 4.97 -14.19 6.59
N GLY A 156 5.82 -13.20 6.31
CA GLY A 156 5.71 -11.86 6.87
C GLY A 156 4.46 -11.09 6.41
N SER A 157 3.70 -11.61 5.43
CA SER A 157 2.40 -11.07 5.00
C SER A 157 1.20 -11.62 5.79
N VAL A 158 1.39 -12.69 6.55
CA VAL A 158 0.33 -13.29 7.37
C VAL A 158 0.07 -12.41 8.59
N ARG A 159 -1.20 -12.18 8.91
CA ARG A 159 -1.64 -11.33 10.02
C ARG A 159 -2.62 -12.09 10.92
N GLU A 160 -2.26 -12.20 12.20
CA GLU A 160 -3.21 -12.69 13.22
C GLU A 160 -4.29 -11.64 13.49
N ILE A 161 -3.85 -10.40 13.74
CA ILE A 161 -4.71 -9.21 13.83
C ILE A 161 -4.59 -8.46 12.51
N PHE A 162 -5.72 -8.23 11.85
CA PHE A 162 -5.76 -7.57 10.56
C PHE A 162 -5.04 -6.21 10.59
N SER A 163 -4.12 -6.05 9.64
CA SER A 163 -3.50 -4.78 9.27
C SER A 163 -3.04 -4.91 7.82
N ASN A 164 -3.18 -3.84 7.04
CA ASN A 164 -2.79 -3.85 5.63
C ASN A 164 -1.30 -4.20 5.49
N VAL A 165 -0.98 -5.04 4.51
CA VAL A 165 0.41 -5.30 4.14
C VAL A 165 0.98 -4.09 3.42
N PRO A 166 2.27 -3.76 3.63
CA PRO A 166 2.88 -2.64 2.93
C PRO A 166 3.03 -2.97 1.44
N ASP A 167 2.74 -1.99 0.58
CA ASP A 167 3.09 -2.02 -0.83
C ASP A 167 4.61 -2.04 -1.02
N THR A 168 5.03 -2.37 -2.24
CA THR A 168 6.43 -2.33 -2.62
C THR A 168 6.91 -0.89 -2.73
N ASP A 169 7.98 -0.59 -2.01
CA ASP A 169 8.65 0.70 -1.99
C ASP A 169 9.63 0.82 -3.17
N PRO A 170 9.30 1.60 -4.23
CA PRO A 170 10.14 1.68 -5.41
C PRO A 170 11.40 2.53 -5.19
N SER A 171 11.56 3.17 -4.04
CA SER A 171 12.77 3.94 -3.72
C SER A 171 13.95 3.06 -3.30
N LEU A 172 13.68 1.80 -2.94
CA LEU A 172 14.70 0.87 -2.47
C LEU A 172 15.37 0.14 -3.65
N PRO A 173 16.72 0.05 -3.70
CA PRO A 173 17.44 -0.59 -4.80
C PRO A 173 17.00 -2.03 -5.08
N GLY A 174 16.83 -2.85 -4.03
CA GLY A 174 16.42 -4.25 -4.18
C GLY A 174 15.07 -4.41 -4.87
N ASN A 175 14.11 -3.53 -4.53
CA ASN A 175 12.79 -3.51 -5.15
C ASN A 175 12.82 -3.04 -6.61
N ARG A 176 13.71 -2.12 -6.97
CA ARG A 176 13.89 -1.70 -8.38
C ARG A 176 14.47 -2.82 -9.23
N GLU A 177 15.46 -3.54 -8.72
CA GLU A 177 16.02 -4.71 -9.39
C GLU A 177 14.96 -5.83 -9.53
N TRP A 178 14.20 -6.08 -8.48
CA TRP A 178 13.05 -6.98 -8.49
C TRP A 178 12.02 -6.62 -9.56
N GLY A 179 11.60 -5.36 -9.62
CA GLY A 179 10.67 -4.86 -10.65
C GLY A 179 11.24 -4.96 -12.07
N ALA A 180 12.54 -4.72 -12.25
CA ALA A 180 13.22 -4.88 -13.54
C ALA A 180 13.22 -6.36 -14.00
N MET A 181 13.44 -7.31 -13.08
CA MET A 181 13.37 -8.74 -13.39
C MET A 181 11.97 -9.16 -13.85
N ILE A 182 10.90 -8.63 -13.22
CA ILE A 182 9.52 -8.88 -13.64
C ILE A 182 9.28 -8.28 -15.03
N THR A 183 9.64 -7.01 -15.21
CA THR A 183 9.43 -6.28 -16.47
C THR A 183 10.10 -6.97 -17.66
N GLY A 184 11.30 -7.53 -17.45
CA GLY A 184 12.03 -8.27 -18.48
C GLY A 184 11.34 -9.56 -18.96
N ARG A 185 10.37 -10.10 -18.23
CA ARG A 185 9.64 -11.33 -18.59
C ARG A 185 8.29 -11.06 -19.29
N ILE A 186 7.73 -9.85 -19.15
CA ILE A 186 6.38 -9.50 -19.61
C ILE A 186 6.15 -9.86 -21.09
N ALA A 187 7.04 -9.43 -21.98
CA ALA A 187 6.86 -9.56 -23.43
C ALA A 187 6.75 -11.02 -23.92
N GLY A 188 7.35 -11.97 -23.20
CA GLY A 188 7.33 -13.40 -23.52
C GLY A 188 6.57 -14.24 -22.49
N SER A 189 5.78 -13.62 -21.61
CA SER A 189 5.16 -14.32 -20.50
C SER A 189 4.11 -15.32 -20.97
N THR A 190 4.29 -16.58 -20.60
CA THR A 190 3.30 -17.66 -20.76
C THR A 190 2.61 -18.02 -19.44
N ALA A 191 2.87 -17.26 -18.37
CA ALA A 191 2.32 -17.51 -17.04
C ALA A 191 0.79 -17.65 -17.08
N GLY A 192 0.27 -18.76 -16.55
CA GLY A 192 -1.17 -19.04 -16.52
C GLY A 192 -1.76 -19.68 -17.77
N MET A 193 -1.06 -19.75 -18.92
CA MET A 193 -1.63 -20.33 -20.16
C MET A 193 -2.04 -21.79 -19.98
N ALA A 194 -1.16 -22.64 -19.43
CA ALA A 194 -1.47 -24.05 -19.21
C ALA A 194 -2.68 -24.27 -18.27
N LEU A 195 -2.84 -23.40 -17.27
CA LEU A 195 -3.99 -23.46 -16.36
C LEU A 195 -5.29 -23.07 -17.07
N VAL A 196 -5.23 -22.12 -18.02
CA VAL A 196 -6.38 -21.79 -18.86
C VAL A 196 -6.77 -23.00 -19.71
N ASP A 197 -5.81 -23.61 -20.39
CA ASP A 197 -6.05 -24.78 -21.25
C ASP A 197 -6.64 -25.96 -20.45
N GLU A 198 -6.08 -26.26 -19.28
CA GLU A 198 -6.52 -27.35 -18.40
C GLU A 198 -7.95 -27.14 -17.85
N HIS A 199 -8.33 -25.89 -17.57
CA HIS A 199 -9.61 -25.56 -16.92
C HIS A 199 -10.63 -24.93 -17.88
N THR A 200 -10.41 -25.06 -19.19
CA THR A 200 -11.41 -24.67 -20.19
C THR A 200 -12.47 -25.75 -20.30
N VAL A 201 -13.70 -25.39 -19.98
CA VAL A 201 -14.88 -26.24 -20.09
C VAL A 201 -15.50 -26.03 -21.46
N SER A 202 -15.65 -27.13 -22.21
CA SER A 202 -16.03 -27.14 -23.62
C SER A 202 -17.37 -27.83 -23.90
N SER A 203 -17.98 -28.44 -22.88
CA SER A 203 -19.28 -29.11 -23.01
C SER A 203 -20.18 -28.93 -21.79
N ALA A 204 -21.48 -29.13 -21.99
CA ALA A 204 -22.47 -29.08 -20.91
C ALA A 204 -22.25 -30.18 -19.86
N ASP A 205 -21.78 -31.37 -20.27
CA ASP A 205 -21.51 -32.49 -19.36
C ASP A 205 -20.30 -32.20 -18.45
N GLU A 206 -19.26 -31.55 -18.99
CA GLU A 206 -18.12 -31.07 -18.20
C GLU A 206 -18.57 -29.99 -17.20
N LEU A 207 -19.40 -29.03 -17.64
CA LEU A 207 -19.93 -27.99 -16.76
C LEU A 207 -20.80 -28.58 -15.64
N GLU A 208 -21.69 -29.51 -15.97
CA GLU A 208 -22.52 -30.24 -15.01
C GLU A 208 -21.64 -30.95 -13.97
N SER A 209 -20.55 -31.59 -14.41
CA SER A 209 -19.61 -32.27 -13.52
C SER A 209 -18.94 -31.29 -12.54
N VAL A 210 -18.56 -30.09 -13.00
CA VAL A 210 -18.02 -29.03 -12.13
C VAL A 210 -19.06 -28.56 -11.11
N ILE A 211 -20.29 -28.29 -11.54
CA ILE A 211 -21.35 -27.81 -10.64
C ILE A 211 -21.68 -28.88 -9.60
N ALA A 212 -21.85 -30.14 -10.02
CA ALA A 212 -22.12 -31.25 -9.12
C ALA A 212 -21.00 -31.47 -8.10
N ALA A 213 -19.74 -31.35 -8.52
CA ALA A 213 -18.58 -31.42 -7.62
C ALA A 213 -18.60 -30.28 -6.60
N GLY A 214 -18.82 -29.04 -7.03
CA GLY A 214 -18.89 -27.88 -6.14
C GLY A 214 -20.03 -27.98 -5.12
N VAL A 215 -21.22 -28.46 -5.53
CA VAL A 215 -22.35 -28.70 -4.61
C VAL A 215 -22.00 -29.76 -3.58
N SER A 216 -21.36 -30.86 -3.99
CA SER A 216 -20.93 -31.94 -3.09
C SER A 216 -19.89 -31.46 -2.08
N ALA A 217 -18.89 -30.71 -2.53
CA ALA A 217 -17.83 -30.18 -1.67
C ALA A 217 -18.31 -29.03 -0.76
N GLY A 218 -19.38 -28.32 -1.11
CA GLY A 218 -19.96 -27.27 -0.27
C GLY A 218 -20.30 -27.78 1.12
N ALA A 219 -20.83 -29.00 1.24
CA ALA A 219 -21.16 -29.60 2.53
C ALA A 219 -19.92 -29.94 3.38
N SER A 220 -18.87 -30.50 2.77
CA SER A 220 -17.64 -30.84 3.49
C SER A 220 -16.84 -29.60 3.89
N TRP A 221 -16.82 -28.57 3.04
CA TRP A 221 -16.17 -27.29 3.35
C TRP A 221 -16.92 -26.52 4.44
N ALA A 222 -18.25 -26.49 4.40
CA ALA A 222 -19.08 -25.86 5.43
C ALA A 222 -19.00 -26.55 6.79
N ALA A 223 -18.59 -27.83 6.83
CA ALA A 223 -18.44 -28.58 8.09
C ALA A 223 -17.19 -28.17 8.89
N LEU A 224 -16.22 -27.50 8.27
CA LEU A 224 -15.11 -26.85 8.99
C LEU A 224 -15.66 -25.68 9.81
N SER A 225 -15.13 -25.45 11.00
CA SER A 225 -15.34 -24.21 11.75
C SER A 225 -14.78 -22.99 10.98
N GLY A 226 -15.28 -21.81 11.32
CA GLY A 226 -14.73 -20.53 10.88
C GLY A 226 -13.23 -20.43 11.15
N ALA A 227 -12.78 -20.81 12.35
CA ALA A 227 -11.38 -20.87 12.73
C ALA A 227 -10.54 -21.83 11.86
N GLU A 228 -11.05 -23.02 11.53
CA GLU A 228 -10.36 -23.96 10.64
C GLU A 228 -10.22 -23.41 9.22
N ARG A 229 -11.26 -22.76 8.69
CA ARG A 229 -11.19 -22.07 7.39
C ARG A 229 -10.21 -20.90 7.43
N ALA A 230 -10.21 -20.11 8.50
CA ALA A 230 -9.32 -18.97 8.69
C ALA A 230 -7.83 -19.35 8.62
N VAL A 231 -7.45 -20.53 9.13
CA VAL A 231 -6.07 -21.04 9.01
C VAL A 231 -5.65 -21.19 7.54
N ILE A 232 -6.54 -21.68 6.68
CA ILE A 232 -6.26 -21.86 5.24
C ILE A 232 -6.20 -20.50 4.55
N LEU A 233 -7.13 -19.60 4.86
CA LEU A 233 -7.15 -18.24 4.29
C LEU A 233 -5.92 -17.42 4.68
N ARG A 234 -5.42 -17.54 5.92
CA ARG A 234 -4.15 -16.92 6.32
C ARG A 234 -2.95 -17.52 5.61
N ARG A 235 -2.96 -18.82 5.26
CA ARG A 235 -1.91 -19.39 4.39
C ARG A 235 -1.97 -18.80 2.99
N ALA A 236 -3.18 -18.51 2.50
CA ALA A 236 -3.36 -17.87 1.19
C ALA A 236 -2.72 -16.48 1.12
N ALA A 237 -2.71 -15.71 2.21
CA ALA A 237 -1.94 -14.46 2.29
C ALA A 237 -0.45 -14.70 1.96
N GLY A 238 0.15 -15.72 2.57
CA GLY A 238 1.56 -16.08 2.34
C GLY A 238 1.84 -16.59 0.93
N THR A 239 0.96 -17.40 0.35
CA THR A 239 1.16 -17.91 -1.03
C THR A 239 0.89 -16.85 -2.10
N LEU A 240 -0.07 -15.94 -1.87
CA LEU A 240 -0.28 -14.77 -2.73
C LEU A 240 0.94 -13.83 -2.71
N GLU A 241 1.54 -13.60 -1.54
CA GLU A 241 2.80 -12.85 -1.43
C GLU A 241 3.95 -13.56 -2.17
N ALA A 242 4.07 -14.88 -2.03
CA ALA A 242 5.07 -15.67 -2.75
C ALA A 242 4.85 -15.63 -4.28
N ALA A 243 3.58 -15.61 -4.71
CA ALA A 243 3.18 -15.54 -6.12
C ALA A 243 3.24 -14.11 -6.69
N ARG A 244 3.47 -13.06 -5.88
CA ARG A 244 3.50 -11.65 -6.29
C ARG A 244 4.28 -11.41 -7.59
N PRO A 245 5.50 -11.94 -7.81
CA PRO A 245 6.22 -11.71 -9.05
C PRO A 245 5.53 -12.31 -10.29
N ALA A 246 4.91 -13.49 -10.14
CA ALA A 246 4.19 -14.16 -11.24
C ALA A 246 2.85 -13.47 -11.53
N LEU A 247 2.14 -13.02 -10.48
CA LEU A 247 0.91 -12.24 -10.58
C LEU A 247 1.17 -10.91 -11.29
N LEU A 248 2.22 -10.18 -10.91
CA LEU A 248 2.59 -8.92 -11.56
C LEU A 248 2.97 -9.10 -13.02
N GLU A 249 3.74 -10.15 -13.32
CA GLU A 249 4.13 -10.49 -14.69
C GLU A 249 2.91 -10.77 -15.57
N VAL A 250 2.01 -11.65 -15.12
CA VAL A 250 0.83 -12.04 -15.91
C VAL A 250 -0.15 -10.88 -16.06
N MET A 251 -0.40 -10.10 -15.01
CA MET A 251 -1.29 -8.93 -15.08
C MET A 251 -0.77 -7.91 -16.11
N ALA A 252 0.54 -7.65 -16.10
CA ALA A 252 1.13 -6.72 -17.04
C ALA A 252 1.08 -7.24 -18.48
N ALA A 253 1.36 -8.53 -18.69
CA ALA A 253 1.34 -9.16 -20.02
C ALA A 253 -0.07 -9.30 -20.60
N GLU A 254 -1.06 -9.58 -19.75
CA GLU A 254 -2.42 -9.91 -20.16
C GLU A 254 -3.34 -8.67 -20.21
N THR A 255 -3.26 -7.81 -19.20
CA THR A 255 -4.19 -6.67 -19.03
C THR A 255 -3.52 -5.31 -19.19
N GLY A 256 -2.21 -5.27 -19.46
CA GLY A 256 -1.45 -4.03 -19.62
C GLY A 256 -1.25 -3.25 -18.31
N LYS A 257 -1.43 -3.89 -17.15
CA LYS A 257 -1.31 -3.25 -15.85
C LYS A 257 0.17 -2.96 -15.53
N THR A 258 0.48 -1.72 -15.17
CA THR A 258 1.83 -1.34 -14.76
C THR A 258 2.13 -1.85 -13.35
N LEU A 259 3.42 -2.02 -13.00
CA LEU A 259 3.79 -2.55 -11.68
C LEU A 259 3.30 -1.67 -10.53
N ASP A 260 3.29 -0.35 -10.68
CA ASP A 260 2.77 0.59 -9.67
C ASP A 260 1.25 0.46 -9.45
N GLN A 261 0.51 -0.08 -10.43
CA GLN A 261 -0.93 -0.32 -10.32
C GLN A 261 -1.25 -1.77 -9.93
N GLY A 262 -0.41 -2.73 -10.32
CA GLY A 262 -0.58 -4.15 -10.01
C GLY A 262 -0.05 -4.54 -8.63
N ASP A 263 0.98 -3.87 -8.12
CA ASP A 263 1.58 -4.23 -6.82
C ASP A 263 0.62 -3.95 -5.65
N PRO A 264 -0.07 -2.80 -5.59
CA PRO A 264 -1.14 -2.60 -4.62
C PRO A 264 -2.27 -3.61 -4.75
N GLU A 265 -2.53 -4.14 -5.95
CA GLU A 265 -3.57 -5.14 -6.15
C GLU A 265 -3.21 -6.50 -5.53
N VAL A 266 -1.93 -6.90 -5.60
CA VAL A 266 -1.48 -8.11 -4.88
C VAL A 266 -1.53 -7.87 -3.37
N SER A 267 -1.18 -6.68 -2.90
CA SER A 267 -1.33 -6.31 -1.48
C SER A 267 -2.79 -6.38 -1.04
N GLU A 268 -3.72 -5.86 -1.84
CA GLU A 268 -5.16 -5.90 -1.58
C GLU A 268 -5.70 -7.34 -1.56
N ALA A 269 -5.24 -8.23 -2.45
CA ALA A 269 -5.60 -9.66 -2.42
C ALA A 269 -5.13 -10.35 -1.12
N ILE A 270 -3.92 -10.03 -0.65
CA ILE A 270 -3.37 -10.52 0.61
C ILE A 270 -4.15 -9.96 1.80
N ASP A 271 -4.54 -8.69 1.73
CA ASP A 271 -5.36 -8.05 2.75
C ASP A 271 -6.74 -8.70 2.83
N PHE A 272 -7.39 -9.01 1.71
CA PHE A 272 -8.63 -9.78 1.69
C PHE A 272 -8.46 -11.16 2.34
N ALA A 273 -7.36 -11.87 2.08
CA ALA A 273 -7.10 -13.17 2.68
C ALA A 273 -7.02 -13.08 4.21
N ASN A 274 -6.28 -12.10 4.74
CA ASN A 274 -6.18 -11.87 6.19
C ASN A 274 -7.48 -11.35 6.80
N TYR A 275 -8.16 -10.41 6.13
CA TYR A 275 -9.40 -9.79 6.60
C TYR A 275 -10.54 -10.81 6.67
N TYR A 276 -10.74 -11.58 5.61
CA TYR A 276 -11.79 -12.61 5.60
C TYR A 276 -11.46 -13.82 6.47
N ALA A 277 -10.18 -14.09 6.77
CA ALA A 277 -9.82 -15.06 7.79
C ALA A 277 -10.28 -14.61 9.18
N ALA A 278 -10.06 -13.34 9.54
CA ALA A 278 -10.54 -12.79 10.81
C ALA A 278 -12.08 -12.82 10.88
N LEU A 279 -12.76 -12.41 9.80
CA LEU A 279 -14.23 -12.48 9.75
C LEU A 279 -14.77 -13.93 9.78
N ALA A 280 -14.03 -14.91 9.24
CA ALA A 280 -14.45 -16.30 9.32
C ALA A 280 -14.51 -16.79 10.78
N GLU A 281 -13.54 -16.39 11.62
CA GLU A 281 -13.52 -16.72 13.05
C GLU A 281 -14.74 -16.13 13.79
N GLU A 282 -15.17 -14.93 13.41
CA GLU A 282 -16.38 -14.30 14.00
C GLU A 282 -17.67 -15.08 13.68
N LEU A 283 -17.70 -15.90 12.62
CA LEU A 283 -18.87 -16.70 12.27
C LEU A 283 -19.11 -17.88 13.23
N ASP A 284 -18.11 -18.26 14.02
CA ASP A 284 -18.25 -19.33 15.02
C ASP A 284 -18.98 -18.86 16.30
N ASP A 285 -19.07 -17.54 16.52
CA ASP A 285 -19.65 -16.94 17.74
C ASP A 285 -20.65 -15.82 17.40
N VAL A 286 -21.70 -16.18 16.65
CA VAL A 286 -22.80 -15.25 16.31
C VAL A 286 -23.81 -15.20 17.45
N ASP A 287 -23.90 -14.06 18.15
CA ASP A 287 -24.86 -13.87 19.25
C ASP A 287 -26.31 -14.12 18.79
N GLY A 288 -26.99 -15.04 19.48
CA GLY A 288 -28.38 -15.41 19.21
C GLY A 288 -28.64 -16.09 17.85
N GLY A 289 -27.60 -16.51 17.12
CA GLY A 289 -27.72 -17.05 15.77
C GLY A 289 -26.72 -18.16 15.43
N THR A 290 -26.87 -18.73 14.25
CA THR A 290 -25.88 -19.65 13.68
C THR A 290 -25.67 -19.27 12.23
N ALA A 291 -24.41 -19.07 11.83
CA ALA A 291 -24.09 -18.80 10.45
C ALA A 291 -24.40 -20.05 9.60
N VAL A 292 -25.13 -19.85 8.49
CA VAL A 292 -25.48 -20.92 7.55
C VAL A 292 -24.80 -20.65 6.22
N ALA A 293 -23.93 -21.57 5.82
CA ALA A 293 -23.25 -21.50 4.53
C ALA A 293 -24.26 -21.63 3.37
N VAL A 294 -23.95 -20.98 2.24
CA VAL A 294 -24.82 -20.99 1.06
C VAL A 294 -24.70 -22.29 0.24
N GLY A 295 -23.64 -23.08 0.47
CA GLY A 295 -23.36 -24.31 -0.28
C GLY A 295 -22.45 -24.02 -1.47
N LEU A 296 -23.00 -23.50 -2.56
CA LEU A 296 -22.24 -23.15 -3.78
C LEU A 296 -22.38 -21.66 -4.13
N THR A 297 -21.24 -20.99 -4.26
CA THR A 297 -21.13 -19.62 -4.76
C THR A 297 -20.42 -19.57 -6.10
N VAL A 298 -21.01 -18.87 -7.08
CA VAL A 298 -20.34 -18.56 -8.36
C VAL A 298 -19.73 -17.16 -8.29
N VAL A 299 -18.46 -17.04 -8.68
CA VAL A 299 -17.73 -15.76 -8.72
C VAL A 299 -17.47 -15.38 -10.18
N THR A 300 -17.95 -14.20 -10.57
CA THR A 300 -17.78 -13.60 -11.91
C THR A 300 -17.08 -12.24 -11.77
N PRO A 301 -15.75 -12.23 -11.71
CA PRO A 301 -14.95 -11.03 -11.45
C PRO A 301 -14.70 -10.23 -12.75
N PRO A 302 -14.25 -8.98 -12.66
CA PRO A 302 -13.95 -8.14 -13.81
C PRO A 302 -12.51 -8.38 -14.28
N TRP A 303 -12.12 -7.76 -15.40
CA TRP A 303 -10.76 -7.84 -15.94
C TRP A 303 -9.83 -6.72 -15.46
N ASN A 304 -10.37 -5.61 -14.96
CA ASN A 304 -9.59 -4.41 -14.63
C ASN A 304 -8.86 -4.50 -13.29
N PHE A 305 -9.37 -5.33 -12.38
CA PHE A 305 -8.67 -5.81 -11.18
C PHE A 305 -8.67 -7.34 -11.23
N PRO A 306 -7.78 -7.92 -12.05
CA PRO A 306 -7.80 -9.34 -12.38
C PRO A 306 -7.27 -10.26 -11.26
N VAL A 307 -6.79 -9.71 -10.14
CA VAL A 307 -6.27 -10.46 -8.99
C VAL A 307 -7.00 -10.10 -7.69
N ALA A 308 -7.09 -8.82 -7.31
CA ALA A 308 -7.66 -8.44 -6.00
C ALA A 308 -9.14 -8.76 -5.88
N ILE A 309 -9.96 -8.30 -6.84
CA ILE A 309 -11.41 -8.52 -6.83
C ILE A 309 -11.77 -10.02 -6.93
N PRO A 310 -11.18 -10.82 -7.84
CA PRO A 310 -11.43 -12.25 -7.86
C PRO A 310 -10.94 -12.96 -6.60
N ALA A 311 -9.77 -12.60 -6.05
CA ALA A 311 -9.30 -13.16 -4.79
C ALA A 311 -10.27 -12.81 -3.65
N GLY A 312 -10.63 -11.54 -3.49
CA GLY A 312 -11.53 -11.07 -2.44
C GLY A 312 -12.90 -11.75 -2.50
N SER A 313 -13.52 -11.82 -3.68
CA SER A 313 -14.82 -12.49 -3.88
C SER A 313 -14.75 -13.99 -3.55
N THR A 314 -13.70 -14.67 -4.00
CA THR A 314 -13.49 -16.10 -3.73
C THR A 314 -13.21 -16.36 -2.25
N LEU A 315 -12.32 -15.58 -1.64
CA LEU A 315 -11.93 -15.71 -0.24
C LEU A 315 -13.09 -15.39 0.69
N ALA A 316 -13.93 -14.40 0.38
CA ALA A 316 -15.15 -14.11 1.14
C ALA A 316 -16.15 -15.29 1.10
N ALA A 317 -16.35 -15.89 -0.08
CA ALA A 317 -17.24 -17.03 -0.23
C ALA A 317 -16.71 -18.29 0.50
N LEU A 318 -15.40 -18.55 0.42
CA LEU A 318 -14.74 -19.62 1.16
C LEU A 318 -14.80 -19.37 2.67
N ALA A 319 -14.56 -18.14 3.14
CA ALA A 319 -14.67 -17.74 4.54
C ALA A 319 -16.08 -18.02 5.10
N ALA A 320 -17.11 -17.71 4.32
CA ALA A 320 -18.52 -17.97 4.65
C ALA A 320 -18.93 -19.45 4.53
N GLY A 321 -17.99 -20.36 4.22
CA GLY A 321 -18.23 -21.81 4.16
C GLY A 321 -18.84 -22.30 2.85
N SER A 322 -18.85 -21.49 1.78
CA SER A 322 -19.30 -21.96 0.46
C SER A 322 -18.15 -22.60 -0.33
N ALA A 323 -18.45 -23.65 -1.09
CA ALA A 323 -17.61 -24.00 -2.23
C ALA A 323 -17.78 -22.92 -3.33
N VAL A 324 -16.75 -22.75 -4.15
CA VAL A 324 -16.64 -21.68 -5.14
C VAL A 324 -16.40 -22.23 -6.53
N VAL A 325 -17.19 -21.77 -7.49
CA VAL A 325 -16.85 -21.85 -8.92
C VAL A 325 -16.51 -20.43 -9.38
N ILE A 326 -15.24 -20.19 -9.69
CA ILE A 326 -14.78 -18.89 -10.21
C ILE A 326 -14.62 -18.97 -11.72
N LYS A 327 -15.24 -18.02 -12.42
CA LYS A 327 -15.13 -17.82 -13.87
C LYS A 327 -14.51 -16.45 -14.17
N PRO A 328 -13.17 -16.35 -14.24
CA PRO A 328 -12.50 -15.09 -14.55
C PRO A 328 -12.99 -14.46 -15.87
N ALA A 329 -12.90 -13.14 -15.98
CA ALA A 329 -13.19 -12.45 -17.23
C ALA A 329 -12.28 -12.94 -18.37
N THR A 330 -12.80 -12.98 -19.59
CA THR A 330 -12.06 -13.50 -20.75
C THR A 330 -10.75 -12.77 -21.02
N GLN A 331 -10.68 -11.48 -20.71
CA GLN A 331 -9.49 -10.65 -20.85
C GLN A 331 -8.45 -10.86 -19.73
N ALA A 332 -8.80 -11.62 -18.67
CA ALA A 332 -8.01 -11.78 -17.45
C ALA A 332 -7.91 -13.25 -17.00
N ARG A 333 -8.05 -14.20 -17.94
CA ARG A 333 -8.12 -15.63 -17.64
C ARG A 333 -6.85 -16.12 -16.97
N ARG A 334 -5.69 -15.75 -17.51
CA ARG A 334 -4.38 -16.18 -17.00
C ARG A 334 -4.11 -15.62 -15.61
N SER A 335 -4.43 -14.35 -15.39
CA SER A 335 -4.26 -13.69 -14.09
C SER A 335 -5.12 -14.35 -13.01
N GLY A 336 -6.40 -14.59 -13.32
CA GLY A 336 -7.30 -15.34 -12.44
C GLY A 336 -6.81 -16.78 -12.18
N SER A 337 -6.30 -17.45 -13.21
CA SER A 337 -5.73 -18.80 -13.07
C SER A 337 -4.52 -18.84 -12.13
N VAL A 338 -3.56 -17.92 -12.27
CA VAL A 338 -2.38 -17.85 -11.40
C VAL A 338 -2.78 -17.53 -9.96
N MET A 339 -3.76 -16.66 -9.76
CA MET A 339 -4.32 -16.38 -8.43
C MET A 339 -4.95 -17.63 -7.81
N VAL A 340 -5.79 -18.37 -8.55
CA VAL A 340 -6.40 -19.61 -8.03
C VAL A 340 -5.35 -20.67 -7.72
N GLN A 341 -4.30 -20.79 -8.55
CA GLN A 341 -3.19 -21.69 -8.25
C GLN A 341 -2.53 -21.35 -6.91
N ALA A 342 -2.31 -20.07 -6.61
CA ALA A 342 -1.78 -19.65 -5.32
C ALA A 342 -2.71 -20.01 -4.14
N LEU A 343 -4.03 -19.98 -4.34
CA LEU A 343 -5.01 -20.42 -3.33
C LEU A 343 -4.97 -21.94 -3.12
N TRP A 344 -4.83 -22.73 -4.19
CA TRP A 344 -4.65 -24.19 -4.06
C TRP A 344 -3.33 -24.53 -3.37
N ASP A 345 -2.24 -23.81 -3.68
CA ASP A 345 -0.95 -23.99 -3.01
C ASP A 345 -1.01 -23.66 -1.50
N ALA A 346 -1.96 -22.81 -1.09
CA ALA A 346 -2.23 -22.52 0.32
C ALA A 346 -2.93 -23.66 1.08
N GLY A 347 -3.47 -24.62 0.34
CA GLY A 347 -4.25 -25.74 0.85
C GLY A 347 -5.77 -25.54 0.76
N VAL A 348 -6.28 -24.60 -0.05
CA VAL A 348 -7.70 -24.61 -0.42
C VAL A 348 -7.96 -25.89 -1.24
N PRO A 349 -8.90 -26.76 -0.83
CA PRO A 349 -9.20 -27.98 -1.58
C PRO A 349 -9.66 -27.66 -3.00
N ARG A 350 -9.18 -28.42 -3.99
CA ARG A 350 -9.58 -28.24 -5.40
C ARG A 350 -11.05 -28.55 -5.63
N GLU A 351 -11.62 -29.37 -4.77
CA GLU A 351 -13.03 -29.70 -4.72
C GLU A 351 -13.87 -28.54 -4.16
N ALA A 352 -13.29 -27.69 -3.30
CA ALA A 352 -13.97 -26.52 -2.74
C ALA A 352 -13.77 -25.24 -3.58
N LEU A 353 -12.76 -25.21 -4.47
CA LEU A 353 -12.48 -24.10 -5.36
C LEU A 353 -12.21 -24.60 -6.78
N HIS A 354 -13.21 -24.42 -7.65
CA HIS A 354 -13.14 -24.75 -9.06
C HIS A 354 -12.87 -23.51 -9.90
N LEU A 355 -11.78 -23.56 -10.68
CA LEU A 355 -11.53 -22.61 -11.76
C LEU A 355 -12.24 -23.11 -13.03
N VAL A 356 -13.00 -22.24 -13.69
CA VAL A 356 -13.56 -22.54 -15.01
C VAL A 356 -13.32 -21.39 -15.98
N HIS A 357 -12.91 -21.75 -17.19
CA HIS A 357 -12.97 -20.88 -18.35
C HIS A 357 -14.05 -21.41 -19.28
N VAL A 358 -14.89 -20.53 -19.79
CA VAL A 358 -15.91 -20.89 -20.78
C VAL A 358 -15.77 -19.98 -21.97
N ASP A 359 -15.66 -20.58 -23.15
CA ASP A 359 -15.55 -19.89 -24.44
C ASP A 359 -16.92 -19.64 -25.09
N GLU A 360 -17.91 -20.45 -24.75
CA GLU A 360 -19.26 -20.37 -25.30
C GLU A 360 -20.22 -19.62 -24.38
N SER A 361 -21.04 -18.73 -24.97
CA SER A 361 -22.05 -17.94 -24.23
C SER A 361 -23.08 -18.81 -23.52
N ASP A 362 -23.39 -19.97 -24.10
CA ASP A 362 -24.45 -20.85 -23.62
C ASP A 362 -24.04 -21.56 -22.33
N LEU A 363 -22.79 -22.00 -22.22
CA LEU A 363 -22.23 -22.58 -20.98
C LEU A 363 -22.18 -21.55 -19.85
N GLY A 364 -21.81 -20.30 -20.17
CA GLY A 364 -21.87 -19.21 -19.19
C GLY A 364 -23.29 -18.95 -18.68
N THR A 365 -24.27 -19.01 -19.57
CA THR A 365 -25.70 -18.87 -19.24
C THR A 365 -26.19 -20.03 -18.38
N GLN A 366 -25.82 -21.26 -18.72
CA GLN A 366 -26.14 -22.46 -17.93
C GLN A 366 -25.59 -22.34 -16.50
N LEU A 367 -24.32 -21.98 -16.32
CA LEU A 367 -23.70 -21.80 -15.01
C LEU A 367 -24.45 -20.77 -14.15
N VAL A 368 -24.81 -19.62 -14.73
CA VAL A 368 -25.51 -18.53 -14.03
C VAL A 368 -26.94 -18.89 -13.68
N SER A 369 -27.62 -19.65 -14.55
CA SER A 369 -29.04 -19.99 -14.39
C SER A 369 -29.31 -21.25 -13.56
N ASP A 370 -28.26 -22.02 -13.22
CA ASP A 370 -28.38 -23.25 -12.45
C ASP A 370 -28.99 -22.99 -11.06
N GLN A 371 -29.98 -23.80 -10.70
CA GLN A 371 -30.76 -23.65 -9.47
C GLN A 371 -29.96 -24.00 -8.20
N ARG A 372 -28.88 -24.77 -8.34
CA ARG A 372 -27.99 -25.18 -7.24
C ARG A 372 -27.01 -24.08 -6.85
N VAL A 373 -26.82 -23.06 -7.71
CA VAL A 373 -26.06 -21.86 -7.35
C VAL A 373 -26.87 -21.06 -6.33
N GLY A 374 -26.44 -21.11 -5.07
CA GLY A 374 -27.11 -20.43 -3.97
C GLY A 374 -26.73 -18.96 -3.83
N ARG A 375 -25.61 -18.54 -4.44
CA ARG A 375 -25.13 -17.15 -4.50
C ARG A 375 -24.32 -16.93 -5.77
N LEU A 376 -24.50 -15.77 -6.39
CA LEU A 376 -23.58 -15.28 -7.41
C LEU A 376 -23.00 -13.94 -6.99
N ILE A 377 -21.68 -13.82 -7.03
CA ILE A 377 -20.94 -12.57 -6.82
C ILE A 377 -20.48 -12.10 -8.20
N LEU A 378 -21.01 -10.95 -8.61
CA LEU A 378 -20.62 -10.25 -9.83
C LEU A 378 -19.90 -8.97 -9.45
N THR A 379 -18.79 -8.71 -10.10
CA THR A 379 -18.26 -7.35 -10.18
C THR A 379 -18.06 -7.02 -11.66
N GLY A 380 -18.79 -6.03 -12.15
CA GLY A 380 -18.87 -5.77 -13.59
C GLY A 380 -19.86 -4.68 -13.97
N ALA A 381 -20.38 -4.76 -15.20
CA ALA A 381 -21.36 -3.78 -15.68
C ALA A 381 -22.76 -4.05 -15.12
N PHE A 382 -23.54 -2.97 -14.95
CA PHE A 382 -24.96 -3.07 -14.61
C PHE A 382 -25.73 -3.92 -15.63
N ASP A 383 -25.42 -3.78 -16.92
CA ASP A 383 -26.08 -4.54 -17.99
C ASP A 383 -25.82 -6.05 -17.86
N THR A 384 -24.63 -6.46 -17.41
CA THR A 384 -24.33 -7.87 -17.12
C THR A 384 -25.15 -8.39 -15.95
N ALA A 385 -25.31 -7.59 -14.89
CA ALA A 385 -26.14 -7.96 -13.75
C ALA A 385 -27.61 -8.12 -14.15
N ALA A 386 -28.12 -7.21 -14.97
CA ALA A 386 -29.47 -7.27 -15.53
C ALA A 386 -29.66 -8.50 -16.45
N LEU A 387 -28.66 -8.79 -17.29
CA LEU A 387 -28.65 -9.97 -18.15
C LEU A 387 -28.73 -11.27 -17.33
N PHE A 388 -27.92 -11.41 -16.28
CA PHE A 388 -27.96 -12.59 -15.41
C PHE A 388 -29.32 -12.80 -14.76
N ARG A 389 -29.97 -11.71 -14.31
CA ARG A 389 -31.34 -11.75 -13.78
C ARG A 389 -32.39 -12.08 -14.84
N SER A 390 -32.13 -11.79 -16.11
CA SER A 390 -33.03 -12.22 -17.20
C SER A 390 -33.00 -13.74 -17.43
N PHE A 391 -31.87 -14.39 -17.15
CA PHE A 391 -31.73 -15.84 -17.23
C PHE A 391 -32.38 -16.54 -16.03
N ARG A 392 -32.23 -15.94 -14.84
CA ARG A 392 -32.78 -16.43 -13.59
C ARG A 392 -33.32 -15.27 -12.73
N PRO A 393 -34.63 -14.98 -12.77
CA PRO A 393 -35.22 -13.84 -12.05
C PRO A 393 -34.96 -13.85 -10.54
N ASP A 394 -34.92 -15.03 -9.91
CA ASP A 394 -34.69 -15.24 -8.48
C ASP A 394 -33.20 -15.33 -8.08
N LEU A 395 -32.26 -15.22 -9.03
CA LEU A 395 -30.82 -15.41 -8.81
C LEU A 395 -30.31 -14.66 -7.58
N PRO A 396 -29.78 -15.30 -6.52
CA PRO A 396 -29.25 -14.58 -5.36
C PRO A 396 -27.95 -13.83 -5.71
N LEU A 397 -28.10 -12.65 -6.29
CA LEU A 397 -27.01 -11.86 -6.88
C LEU A 397 -26.51 -10.78 -5.91
N LEU A 398 -25.21 -10.78 -5.63
CA LEU A 398 -24.47 -9.64 -5.10
C LEU A 398 -23.69 -9.02 -6.26
N ALA A 399 -24.03 -7.80 -6.65
CA ALA A 399 -23.42 -7.15 -7.82
C ALA A 399 -22.83 -5.80 -7.44
N GLU A 400 -21.50 -5.72 -7.46
CA GLU A 400 -20.78 -4.45 -7.48
C GLU A 400 -20.69 -3.97 -8.92
N THR A 401 -21.25 -2.79 -9.20
CA THR A 401 -21.40 -2.28 -10.58
C THR A 401 -20.74 -0.92 -10.80
N SER A 402 -20.71 -0.47 -12.04
CA SER A 402 -20.04 0.77 -12.46
C SER A 402 -20.52 2.02 -11.71
N GLY A 403 -19.59 2.92 -11.38
CA GLY A 403 -19.87 4.25 -10.83
C GLY A 403 -19.64 5.39 -11.83
N LYS A 404 -20.29 6.53 -11.61
CA LYS A 404 -19.98 7.80 -12.29
C LYS A 404 -19.42 8.78 -11.25
N ASN A 405 -18.15 8.57 -10.89
CA ASN A 405 -17.55 9.27 -9.76
C ASN A 405 -17.12 10.69 -10.15
N ALA A 406 -17.22 11.61 -9.18
CA ALA A 406 -16.90 13.02 -9.35
C ALA A 406 -16.01 13.54 -8.23
N ILE A 407 -15.10 14.47 -8.56
CA ILE A 407 -14.32 15.26 -7.59
C ILE A 407 -14.79 16.71 -7.68
N LEU A 408 -15.22 17.28 -6.54
CA LEU A 408 -15.63 18.68 -6.44
C LEU A 408 -14.45 19.53 -5.97
N ILE A 409 -14.07 20.54 -6.75
CA ILE A 409 -12.90 21.40 -6.47
C ILE A 409 -13.40 22.82 -6.23
N THR A 410 -13.25 23.27 -4.98
CA THR A 410 -13.75 24.58 -4.53
C THR A 410 -12.66 25.66 -4.57
N PRO A 411 -13.02 26.96 -4.54
CA PRO A 411 -12.05 28.07 -4.47
C PRO A 411 -11.05 28.01 -3.31
N HIS A 412 -11.31 27.21 -2.28
CA HIS A 412 -10.45 27.05 -1.12
C HIS A 412 -9.60 25.78 -1.15
N ALA A 413 -9.70 24.98 -2.22
CA ALA A 413 -8.84 23.82 -2.39
C ALA A 413 -7.39 24.24 -2.58
N ASP A 414 -6.47 23.42 -2.07
CA ASP A 414 -5.09 23.45 -2.51
C ASP A 414 -5.06 23.02 -3.98
N ILE A 415 -4.72 23.96 -4.87
CA ILE A 415 -4.78 23.74 -6.32
C ILE A 415 -3.79 22.64 -6.74
N ASP A 416 -2.60 22.62 -6.15
CA ASP A 416 -1.53 21.71 -6.56
C ASP A 416 -1.90 20.27 -6.18
N LEU A 417 -2.49 20.08 -4.98
CA LEU A 417 -3.03 18.79 -4.57
C LEU A 417 -4.28 18.40 -5.38
N ALA A 418 -5.19 19.34 -5.62
CA ALA A 418 -6.43 19.07 -6.34
C ALA A 418 -6.19 18.63 -7.79
N VAL A 419 -5.25 19.27 -8.50
CA VAL A 419 -4.85 18.86 -9.86
C VAL A 419 -4.22 17.47 -9.83
N LYS A 420 -3.26 17.23 -8.93
CA LYS A 420 -2.61 15.92 -8.77
C LYS A 420 -3.64 14.81 -8.52
N ASP A 421 -4.53 15.01 -7.57
CA ASP A 421 -5.52 14.01 -7.17
C ASP A 421 -6.56 13.79 -8.27
N LEU A 422 -7.00 14.85 -8.96
CA LEU A 422 -7.90 14.73 -10.11
C LEU A 422 -7.26 13.93 -11.25
N VAL A 423 -6.03 14.28 -11.64
CA VAL A 423 -5.29 13.59 -12.72
C VAL A 423 -5.06 12.12 -12.36
N TYR A 424 -4.58 11.85 -11.15
CA TYR A 424 -4.36 10.48 -10.68
C TYR A 424 -5.66 9.68 -10.63
N SER A 425 -6.74 10.26 -10.11
CA SER A 425 -8.04 9.57 -10.00
C SER A 425 -8.70 9.33 -11.35
N ALA A 426 -8.51 10.24 -12.32
CA ALA A 426 -9.12 10.13 -13.65
C ALA A 426 -8.34 9.19 -14.57
N PHE A 427 -7.00 9.22 -14.52
CA PHE A 427 -6.16 8.54 -15.50
C PHE A 427 -5.29 7.41 -14.92
N GLY A 428 -5.27 7.23 -13.59
CA GLY A 428 -4.64 6.08 -12.96
C GLY A 428 -5.21 4.77 -13.52
N HIS A 429 -4.32 3.85 -13.91
CA HIS A 429 -4.69 2.64 -14.67
C HIS A 429 -5.54 2.94 -15.93
N ALA A 430 -5.18 3.99 -16.67
CA ALA A 430 -5.90 4.49 -17.85
C ALA A 430 -7.38 4.81 -17.59
N GLY A 431 -7.75 5.15 -16.34
CA GLY A 431 -9.13 5.41 -15.94
C GLY A 431 -10.00 4.15 -15.86
N GLN A 432 -9.42 2.96 -15.99
CA GLN A 432 -10.14 1.68 -15.99
C GLN A 432 -10.40 1.18 -14.56
N LYS A 433 -10.79 2.07 -13.63
CA LYS A 433 -11.19 1.72 -12.27
C LYS A 433 -12.66 2.06 -12.08
N CYS A 434 -13.41 1.21 -11.39
CA CYS A 434 -14.80 1.54 -11.03
C CYS A 434 -14.88 2.79 -10.14
N SER A 435 -13.81 3.10 -9.41
CA SER A 435 -13.60 4.29 -8.57
C SER A 435 -12.98 5.48 -9.32
N ALA A 436 -12.66 5.35 -10.62
CA ALA A 436 -12.01 6.44 -11.36
C ALA A 436 -12.89 7.69 -11.41
N ALA A 437 -12.26 8.86 -11.23
CA ALA A 437 -12.94 10.14 -11.33
C ALA A 437 -13.27 10.43 -12.80
N SER A 438 -14.55 10.36 -13.14
CA SER A 438 -15.03 10.61 -14.51
C SER A 438 -15.47 12.05 -14.73
N LEU A 439 -15.58 12.84 -13.66
CA LEU A 439 -16.03 14.22 -13.65
C LEU A 439 -15.20 15.05 -12.65
N GLY A 440 -14.59 16.14 -13.12
CA GLY A 440 -14.06 17.20 -12.27
C GLY A 440 -15.05 18.37 -12.25
N ILE A 441 -15.63 18.66 -11.09
CA ILE A 441 -16.62 19.75 -10.93
C ILE A 441 -15.93 20.94 -10.29
N LEU A 442 -15.61 21.95 -11.10
CA LEU A 442 -14.92 23.16 -10.66
C LEU A 442 -15.93 24.21 -10.18
N VAL A 443 -15.78 24.66 -8.94
CA VAL A 443 -16.71 25.60 -8.30
C VAL A 443 -16.12 27.02 -8.33
N GLY A 444 -16.94 27.99 -8.74
CA GLY A 444 -16.62 29.41 -8.59
C GLY A 444 -15.40 29.89 -9.37
N SER A 445 -14.44 30.50 -8.67
CA SER A 445 -13.23 31.06 -9.30
C SER A 445 -12.31 30.01 -9.92
N VAL A 446 -12.30 28.77 -9.40
CA VAL A 446 -11.45 27.67 -9.91
C VAL A 446 -11.76 27.37 -11.36
N ALA A 447 -13.04 27.41 -11.75
CA ALA A 447 -13.46 27.13 -13.13
C ALA A 447 -12.80 28.06 -14.17
N ARG A 448 -12.37 29.26 -13.76
CA ARG A 448 -11.70 30.26 -14.61
C ARG A 448 -10.22 30.45 -14.22
N SER A 449 -9.70 29.64 -13.30
CA SER A 449 -8.33 29.76 -12.82
C SER A 449 -7.35 29.25 -13.88
N LYS A 450 -6.59 30.17 -14.49
CA LYS A 450 -5.53 29.79 -15.43
C LYS A 450 -4.49 28.87 -14.76
N ARG A 451 -4.18 29.11 -13.49
CA ARG A 451 -3.27 28.23 -12.73
C ARG A 451 -3.76 26.80 -12.66
N PHE A 452 -5.07 26.59 -12.45
CA PHE A 452 -5.63 25.25 -12.37
C PHE A 452 -5.60 24.54 -13.73
N HIS A 453 -5.90 25.27 -14.81
CA HIS A 453 -5.96 24.69 -16.17
C HIS A 453 -4.59 24.45 -16.81
N ASP A 454 -3.57 25.23 -16.43
CA ASP A 454 -2.23 25.14 -17.04
C ASP A 454 -1.29 24.13 -16.33
N GLN A 455 -1.68 23.58 -15.16
CA GLN A 455 -0.97 22.51 -14.45
C GLN A 455 -1.35 21.15 -14.99
#